data_AF-A0A7W3TEJ6-F1
#
_entry.id   AF-A0A7W3TEJ6-F1
#
_cell.length_a   1.000
_cell.length_b   1.000
_cell.length_c   1.000
_cell.angle_alpha   90.00
_cell.angle_beta   90.00
_cell.angle_gamma   90.00
#
_symmetry.space_group_name_H-M   'P 1'
#
loop_
_entity.id
_entity.type
_entity.pdbx_description
1 polymer ?
#
loop_
_entity_poly.entity_id
_entity_poly.type
_entity_poly.pdbx_seq_one_letter_code
_entity_poly.pdbx_strand_id
1 'polypeptide(L)'
;PPPPNPGLPGHRPSRDPASRPALVVAGLLGLGVLLVLAVVDPSIPGRYPPCPVRALSGLWCPGCGGLRAGHALTRGDLPAALRANALVPVLALTVLLVPPLRTIRRRLRPPEGRARGRTRPGRGPGSHLRRPGATIHLLVGVVVLPVLTVFTVLRNLPVGAFLAP
;
A
#
# COMPACT_ATOMS: atom_id res chain seq x y z
N PRO A 1 -27.92 39.37 -32.20
CA PRO A 1 -27.62 38.13 -31.44
C PRO A 1 -26.16 38.15 -31.01
N PRO A 2 -25.81 37.89 -29.74
CA PRO A 2 -24.41 37.82 -29.34
C PRO A 2 -23.73 36.59 -29.97
N PRO A 3 -22.43 36.67 -30.30
CA PRO A 3 -21.72 35.54 -30.91
C PRO A 3 -21.60 34.37 -29.91
N PRO A 4 -21.56 33.12 -30.39
CA PRO A 4 -21.37 31.95 -29.53
C PRO A 4 -20.01 32.01 -28.84
N ASN A 5 -20.01 31.97 -27.51
CA ASN A 5 -18.79 31.91 -26.70
C ASN A 5 -17.96 30.67 -27.10
N PRO A 6 -16.68 30.82 -27.48
CA PRO A 6 -15.79 29.69 -27.68
C PRO A 6 -15.59 29.00 -26.33
N GLY A 7 -16.12 27.76 -26.22
CA GLY A 7 -16.05 26.98 -25.01
C GLY A 7 -14.61 26.85 -24.51
N LEU A 8 -14.37 27.29 -23.27
CA LEU A 8 -13.06 27.19 -22.62
C LEU A 8 -12.54 25.74 -22.67
N PRO A 9 -11.27 25.52 -23.04
CA PRO A 9 -10.70 24.18 -23.14
C PRO A 9 -10.82 23.44 -21.81
N GLY A 10 -11.39 22.23 -21.87
CA GLY A 10 -11.63 21.39 -20.69
C GLY A 10 -10.34 21.12 -19.92
N HIS A 11 -10.38 21.34 -18.62
CA HIS A 11 -9.28 21.08 -17.69
C HIS A 11 -8.89 19.59 -17.74
N ARG A 12 -7.82 19.27 -18.46
CA ARG A 12 -7.16 17.96 -18.37
C ARG A 12 -6.48 17.93 -17.01
N PRO A 13 -6.73 16.94 -16.14
CA PRO A 13 -5.98 16.83 -14.90
C PRO A 13 -4.50 16.71 -15.27
N SER A 14 -3.72 17.75 -14.96
CA SER A 14 -2.28 17.74 -15.08
C SER A 14 -1.78 16.63 -14.18
N ARG A 15 -1.13 15.61 -14.77
CA ARG A 15 -0.29 14.71 -13.96
C ARG A 15 0.85 15.58 -13.47
N ASP A 16 0.81 15.94 -12.19
CA ASP A 16 1.84 16.82 -11.62
C ASP A 16 3.23 16.22 -11.89
N PRO A 17 4.10 16.93 -12.63
CA PRO A 17 5.44 16.42 -12.95
C PRO A 17 6.28 16.16 -11.70
N ALA A 18 5.91 16.75 -10.56
CA ALA A 18 6.48 16.53 -9.23
C ALA A 18 6.29 15.11 -8.68
N SER A 19 5.37 14.30 -9.22
CA SER A 19 5.16 12.92 -8.72
C SER A 19 6.22 11.93 -9.21
N ARG A 20 6.94 12.25 -10.30
CA ARG A 20 7.99 11.40 -10.87
C ARG A 20 9.25 11.33 -9.99
N PRO A 21 9.85 12.45 -9.55
CA PRO A 21 11.02 12.38 -8.67
C PRO A 21 10.68 11.71 -7.33
N ALA A 22 9.50 11.95 -6.77
CA ALA A 22 9.07 11.30 -5.53
C ALA A 22 9.01 9.77 -5.65
N LEU A 23 8.54 9.24 -6.79
CA LEU A 23 8.50 7.80 -7.03
C LEU A 23 9.90 7.20 -7.19
N VAL A 24 10.82 7.93 -7.84
CA VAL A 24 12.22 7.51 -8.00
C VAL A 24 12.92 7.47 -6.64
N VAL A 25 12.77 8.52 -5.82
CA VAL A 25 13.34 8.58 -4.47
C VAL A 25 12.78 7.45 -3.60
N ALA A 26 11.47 7.23 -3.62
CA ALA A 26 10.85 6.10 -2.90
C ALA A 26 11.38 4.74 -3.37
N GLY A 27 11.57 4.57 -4.68
CA GLY A 27 12.15 3.36 -5.27
C GLY A 27 13.61 3.12 -4.82
N LEU A 28 14.44 4.16 -4.84
CA LEU A 28 15.84 4.09 -4.40
C LEU A 28 15.96 3.78 -2.90
N LEU A 29 15.13 4.43 -2.07
CA LEU A 29 15.06 4.13 -0.63
C LEU A 29 14.63 2.69 -0.39
N GLY A 30 13.60 2.22 -1.09
CA GLY A 30 13.13 0.84 -1.02
C GLY A 30 14.22 -0.16 -1.40
N LEU A 31 14.96 0.11 -2.48
CA LEU A 31 16.08 -0.72 -2.91
C LEU A 31 17.21 -0.74 -1.86
N GLY A 32 17.57 0.40 -1.30
CA GLY A 32 18.57 0.48 -0.23
C GLY A 32 18.20 -0.37 0.98
N VAL A 33 16.94 -0.29 1.43
CA VAL A 33 16.43 -1.13 2.52
C VAL A 33 16.50 -2.62 2.17
N LEU A 34 16.12 -3.00 0.95
CA LEU A 34 16.20 -4.39 0.50
C LEU A 34 17.63 -4.91 0.45
N LEU A 35 18.59 -4.09 0.00
CA LEU A 35 20.01 -4.46 -0.03
C LEU A 35 20.57 -4.65 1.39
N VAL A 36 20.25 -3.74 2.31
CA VAL A 36 20.63 -3.91 3.73
C VAL A 36 20.05 -5.19 4.30
N LEU A 37 18.76 -5.44 4.06
CA LEU A 37 18.13 -6.68 4.51
C LEU A 37 18.72 -7.92 3.84
N ALA A 38 19.17 -7.86 2.58
CA ALA A 38 19.78 -9.00 1.90
C ALA A 38 21.15 -9.36 2.49
N VAL A 39 21.92 -8.38 2.96
CA VAL A 39 23.31 -8.57 3.40
C VAL A 39 23.44 -8.70 4.92
N VAL A 40 22.58 -8.02 5.69
CA VAL A 40 22.68 -7.97 7.15
C VAL A 40 21.61 -8.88 7.74
N ASP A 41 22.03 -10.09 8.16
CA ASP A 41 21.12 -11.05 8.81
C ASP A 41 20.59 -10.52 10.17
N PRO A 42 19.27 -10.29 10.32
CA PRO A 42 18.65 -9.83 11.55
C PRO A 42 18.48 -10.92 12.62
N SER A 43 18.85 -12.16 12.33
CA SER A 43 18.80 -13.29 13.25
C SER A 43 20.05 -13.37 14.14
N ILE A 44 21.13 -12.72 13.72
CA ILE A 44 22.39 -12.67 14.47
C ILE A 44 22.26 -11.63 15.60
N PRO A 45 22.42 -12.03 16.88
CA PRO A 45 22.38 -11.12 18.02
C PRO A 45 23.37 -9.96 17.87
N GLY A 46 22.96 -8.75 18.28
CA GLY A 46 23.82 -7.55 18.29
C GLY A 46 23.87 -6.76 16.97
N ARG A 47 23.33 -7.29 15.85
CA ARG A 47 23.27 -6.54 14.58
C ARG A 47 22.11 -5.53 14.50
N TYR A 48 21.02 -5.80 15.19
CA TYR A 48 19.85 -4.92 15.25
C TYR A 48 19.42 -4.68 16.69
N PRO A 49 18.94 -3.47 17.03
CA PRO A 49 18.41 -3.20 18.35
C PRO A 49 17.16 -4.06 18.62
N PRO A 50 16.92 -4.46 19.89
CA PRO A 50 15.71 -5.17 20.25
C PRO A 50 14.47 -4.29 20.02
N CYS A 51 13.31 -4.92 19.77
CA CYS A 51 12.06 -4.21 19.57
C CYS A 51 11.66 -3.48 20.87
N PRO A 52 11.57 -2.14 20.89
CA PRO A 52 11.29 -1.39 22.11
C PRO A 52 9.89 -1.70 22.66
N VAL A 53 8.91 -1.92 21.77
CA VAL A 53 7.54 -2.26 22.17
C VAL A 53 7.50 -3.59 22.93
N ARG A 54 8.17 -4.62 22.42
CA ARG A 54 8.24 -5.92 23.11
C ARG A 54 9.07 -5.82 24.39
N ALA A 55 10.16 -5.05 24.38
CA ALA A 55 10.99 -4.86 25.57
C ALA A 55 10.25 -4.12 26.70
N LEU A 56 9.40 -3.14 26.37
CA LEU A 56 8.67 -2.33 27.35
C LEU A 56 7.34 -2.95 27.79
N SER A 57 6.59 -3.58 26.87
CA SER A 57 5.23 -4.07 27.14
C SER A 57 5.09 -5.58 27.19
N GLY A 58 6.09 -6.33 26.72
CA GLY A 58 5.99 -7.78 26.50
C GLY A 58 5.11 -8.18 25.31
N LEU A 59 4.40 -7.23 24.69
CA LEU A 59 3.45 -7.49 23.60
C LEU A 59 4.12 -7.58 22.23
N TRP A 60 3.59 -8.45 21.38
CA TRP A 60 3.96 -8.54 19.97
C TRP A 60 3.15 -7.56 19.14
N CYS A 61 3.79 -6.50 18.64
CA CYS A 61 3.17 -5.50 17.76
C CYS A 61 3.09 -6.01 16.30
N PRO A 62 2.31 -5.36 15.41
CA PRO A 62 2.14 -5.85 14.04
C PRO A 62 3.44 -5.85 13.23
N GLY A 63 4.42 -5.02 13.62
CA GLY A 63 5.74 -4.95 13.00
C GLY A 63 6.76 -5.96 13.54
N CYS A 64 6.49 -6.65 14.64
CA CYS A 64 7.45 -7.60 15.23
C CYS A 64 7.81 -8.72 14.24
N GLY A 65 9.11 -9.02 14.15
CA GLY A 65 9.63 -9.99 13.18
C GLY A 65 9.69 -9.51 11.73
N GLY A 66 9.32 -8.24 11.44
CA GLY A 66 9.30 -7.71 10.08
C GLY A 66 10.66 -7.70 9.39
N LEU A 67 11.74 -7.41 10.12
CA LEU A 67 13.12 -7.46 9.57
C LEU A 67 13.51 -8.90 9.18
N ARG A 68 13.22 -9.88 10.03
CA ARG A 68 13.46 -11.31 9.74
C ARG A 68 12.63 -11.79 8.55
N ALA A 69 11.35 -11.38 8.49
CA ALA A 69 10.49 -11.69 7.36
C ALA A 69 10.99 -11.06 6.05
N GLY A 70 11.46 -9.81 6.11
CA GLY A 70 12.09 -9.14 4.97
C GLY A 70 13.36 -9.83 4.50
N HIS A 71 14.26 -10.19 5.41
CA HIS A 71 15.48 -10.97 5.09
C HIS A 71 15.12 -12.31 4.43
N ALA A 72 14.17 -13.06 5.01
CA ALA A 72 13.70 -14.32 4.43
C ALA A 72 13.14 -14.14 3.01
N LEU A 73 12.36 -13.09 2.74
CA LEU A 73 11.90 -12.76 1.39
C LEU A 73 13.04 -12.45 0.43
N THR A 74 14.09 -11.72 0.86
CA THR A 74 15.27 -11.47 0.01
C THR A 74 16.03 -12.74 -0.36
N ARG A 75 15.89 -13.80 0.45
CA ARG A 75 16.47 -15.13 0.22
C ARG A 75 15.53 -16.10 -0.51
N GLY A 76 14.30 -15.68 -0.82
CA GLY A 76 13.28 -16.51 -1.45
C GLY A 76 12.58 -17.50 -0.50
N ASP A 77 12.78 -17.39 0.81
CA ASP A 77 12.19 -18.30 1.80
C ASP A 77 10.83 -17.76 2.30
N LEU A 78 9.78 -18.05 1.53
CA LEU A 78 8.41 -17.66 1.86
C LEU A 78 7.89 -18.32 3.16
N PRO A 79 8.11 -19.62 3.43
CA PRO A 79 7.72 -20.23 4.70
C PRO A 79 8.35 -19.54 5.92
N ALA A 80 9.66 -19.26 5.89
CA ALA A 80 10.31 -18.55 6.98
C ALA A 80 9.79 -17.11 7.12
N ALA A 81 9.50 -16.43 6.00
CA ALA A 81 8.93 -15.09 6.04
C ALA A 81 7.53 -15.06 6.68
N LEU A 82 6.66 -16.02 6.35
CA LEU A 82 5.33 -16.14 6.93
C LEU A 82 5.37 -16.43 8.44
N ARG A 83 6.29 -17.31 8.87
CA ARG A 83 6.51 -17.60 10.29
C ARG A 83 7.04 -16.38 11.05
N ALA A 84 7.96 -15.64 10.44
CA ALA A 84 8.54 -14.45 11.06
C ALA A 84 7.53 -13.29 11.16
N ASN A 85 6.78 -13.00 10.09
CA ASN A 85 5.68 -12.03 10.08
C ASN A 85 4.83 -12.17 8.80
N ALA A 86 3.62 -12.73 8.91
CA ALA A 86 2.72 -12.93 7.78
C ALA A 86 2.24 -11.63 7.09
N LEU A 87 2.23 -10.47 7.77
CA LEU A 87 1.85 -9.21 7.13
C LEU A 87 2.86 -8.77 6.07
N VAL A 88 4.15 -9.09 6.25
CA VAL A 88 5.21 -8.63 5.35
C VAL A 88 5.09 -9.26 3.96
N PRO A 89 4.97 -10.59 3.80
CA PRO A 89 4.72 -11.21 2.49
C PRO A 89 3.43 -10.73 1.83
N VAL A 90 2.33 -10.58 2.59
CA VAL A 90 1.04 -10.11 2.06
C VAL A 90 1.16 -8.69 1.50
N LEU A 91 1.82 -7.80 2.24
CA LEU A 91 2.03 -6.42 1.80
C LEU A 91 2.95 -6.38 0.58
N ALA A 92 4.05 -7.14 0.59
CA ALA A 92 4.97 -7.23 -0.54
C ALA A 92 4.27 -7.72 -1.81
N LEU A 93 3.45 -8.77 -1.70
CA LEU A 93 2.66 -9.30 -2.82
C LEU A 93 1.65 -8.27 -3.35
N THR A 94 0.99 -7.56 -2.44
CA THR A 94 0.01 -6.51 -2.79
C THR A 94 0.68 -5.38 -3.56
N VAL A 95 1.84 -4.91 -3.09
CA VAL A 95 2.62 -3.85 -3.74
C VAL A 95 3.13 -4.30 -5.12
N LEU A 96 3.56 -5.55 -5.24
CA LEU A 96 4.11 -6.09 -6.49
C LEU A 96 3.04 -6.37 -7.55
N LEU A 97 1.89 -6.93 -7.15
CA LEU A 97 0.87 -7.43 -8.10
C LEU A 97 -0.22 -6.40 -8.44
N VAL A 98 -0.66 -5.57 -7.50
CA VAL A 98 -1.83 -4.71 -7.72
C VAL A 98 -1.59 -3.65 -8.81
N PRO A 99 -0.46 -2.92 -8.85
CA PRO A 99 -0.19 -1.94 -9.90
C PRO A 99 -0.14 -2.51 -11.33
N PRO A 100 0.60 -3.60 -11.63
CA PRO A 100 0.61 -4.17 -12.97
C PRO A 100 -0.75 -4.76 -13.34
N LEU A 101 -1.44 -5.46 -12.43
CA LEU A 101 -2.78 -5.98 -12.69
C LEU A 101 -3.78 -4.86 -13.01
N ARG A 102 -3.73 -3.73 -12.29
CA ARG A 102 -4.56 -2.56 -12.59
C ARG A 102 -4.24 -1.97 -13.96
N THR A 103 -2.96 -1.96 -14.33
CA THR A 103 -2.50 -1.45 -15.63
C THR A 103 -2.98 -2.35 -16.78
N ILE A 104 -2.79 -3.66 -16.63
CA ILE A 104 -3.26 -4.68 -17.58
C ILE A 104 -4.78 -4.60 -17.73
N ARG A 105 -5.53 -4.61 -16.62
CA ARG A 105 -7.00 -4.50 -16.65
C ARG A 105 -7.49 -3.21 -17.34
N ARG A 106 -6.77 -2.08 -17.21
CA ARG A 106 -7.11 -0.84 -17.92
C ARG A 106 -6.84 -0.93 -19.42
N ARG A 107 -5.79 -1.64 -19.84
CA ARG A 107 -5.49 -1.88 -21.26
C ARG A 107 -6.49 -2.86 -21.89
N LEU A 108 -6.94 -3.84 -21.11
CA LEU A 108 -7.91 -4.85 -21.54
C LEU A 108 -9.37 -4.39 -21.47
N ARG A 109 -9.67 -3.25 -20.81
CA ARG A 109 -11.02 -2.68 -20.85
C ARG A 109 -11.31 -2.29 -22.30
N PRO A 110 -12.32 -2.90 -22.95
CA PRO A 110 -12.69 -2.51 -24.29
C PRO A 110 -12.99 -1.00 -24.27
N PRO A 111 -12.65 -0.25 -25.34
CA PRO A 111 -13.17 1.09 -25.49
C PRO A 111 -14.69 0.95 -25.51
N GLU A 112 -15.33 1.25 -24.37
CA GLU A 112 -16.79 1.35 -24.29
C GLU A 112 -17.20 2.27 -25.44
N GLY A 113 -17.95 1.70 -26.37
CA GLY A 113 -18.22 2.31 -27.66
C GLY A 113 -18.60 3.77 -27.49
N ARG A 114 -17.96 4.64 -28.28
CA ARG A 114 -18.29 6.06 -28.45
C ARG A 114 -19.75 6.32 -28.90
N ALA A 115 -20.61 5.32 -28.92
CA ALA A 115 -21.97 5.36 -29.43
C ALA A 115 -22.99 5.15 -28.30
N ARG A 116 -23.27 6.22 -27.54
CA ARG A 116 -24.65 6.54 -27.16
C ARG A 116 -24.75 8.04 -26.98
N GLY A 117 -25.57 8.67 -27.84
CA GLY A 117 -25.81 10.10 -27.88
C GLY A 117 -25.97 10.66 -26.46
N ARG A 118 -25.11 11.62 -26.13
CA ARG A 118 -25.08 12.24 -24.82
C ARG A 118 -26.18 13.30 -24.75
N THR A 119 -27.42 12.87 -24.51
CA THR A 119 -28.37 13.71 -23.78
C THR A 119 -27.71 14.00 -22.44
N ARG A 120 -27.24 15.23 -22.25
CA ARG A 120 -26.66 15.69 -20.99
C ARG A 120 -27.74 15.56 -19.91
N PRO A 121 -27.61 14.68 -18.90
CA PRO A 121 -28.43 14.82 -17.71
C PRO A 121 -27.99 16.12 -17.03
N GLY A 122 -28.95 16.97 -16.67
CA GLY A 122 -28.71 18.21 -15.93
C GLY A 122 -27.78 17.95 -14.75
N ARG A 123 -26.66 18.66 -14.73
CA ARG A 123 -25.64 18.55 -13.69
C ARG A 123 -26.16 19.27 -12.46
N GLY A 124 -26.70 18.52 -11.50
CA GLY A 124 -27.07 19.05 -10.19
C GLY A 124 -25.87 19.72 -9.50
N PRO A 125 -26.08 20.81 -8.75
CA PRO A 125 -25.04 21.44 -7.96
C PRO A 125 -24.79 20.59 -6.72
N GLY A 126 -23.54 20.18 -6.50
CA GLY A 126 -23.16 19.48 -5.27
C GLY A 126 -22.32 18.23 -5.43
N SER A 127 -21.43 18.13 -6.43
CA SER A 127 -20.30 17.22 -6.27
C SER A 127 -19.37 17.84 -5.25
N HIS A 128 -19.60 17.51 -3.97
CA HIS A 128 -18.65 17.62 -2.88
C HIS A 128 -17.24 17.50 -3.46
N LEU A 129 -16.43 18.53 -3.24
CA LEU A 129 -14.99 18.47 -3.39
C LEU A 129 -14.55 17.31 -2.50
N ARG A 130 -14.52 16.09 -3.06
CA ARG A 130 -14.25 14.84 -2.36
C ARG A 130 -12.78 14.92 -2.02
N ARG A 131 -12.48 15.60 -0.90
CA ARG A 131 -11.13 15.80 -0.38
C ARG A 131 -10.49 14.42 -0.43
N PRO A 132 -9.48 14.18 -1.28
CA PRO A 132 -8.87 12.86 -1.42
C PRO A 132 -8.40 12.32 -0.06
N GLY A 133 -8.05 13.22 0.87
CA GLY A 133 -7.80 12.92 2.28
C GLY A 133 -8.94 12.17 2.98
N ALA A 134 -10.22 12.55 2.80
CA ALA A 134 -11.33 11.88 3.47
C ALA A 134 -11.50 10.41 3.04
N THR A 135 -11.19 10.09 1.78
CA THR A 135 -11.23 8.69 1.30
C THR A 135 -10.04 7.89 1.81
N ILE A 136 -8.86 8.51 1.88
CA ILE A 136 -7.65 7.89 2.43
C ILE A 136 -7.83 7.63 3.93
N HIS A 137 -8.30 8.63 4.69
CA HIS A 137 -8.61 8.48 6.13
C HIS A 137 -9.68 7.43 6.38
N LEU A 138 -10.73 7.38 5.55
CA LEU A 138 -11.75 6.32 5.63
C LEU A 138 -11.15 4.94 5.36
N LEU A 139 -10.31 4.78 4.35
CA LEU A 139 -9.68 3.49 4.02
C LEU A 139 -8.69 3.05 5.10
N VAL A 140 -7.90 3.98 5.65
CA VAL A 140 -7.01 3.72 6.78
C VAL A 140 -7.81 3.33 8.03
N GLY A 141 -8.88 4.06 8.34
CA GLY A 141 -9.70 3.83 9.52
C GLY A 141 -10.54 2.55 9.46
N VAL A 142 -11.11 2.22 8.29
CA VAL A 142 -12.07 1.11 8.14
C VAL A 142 -11.38 -0.21 7.76
N VAL A 143 -10.19 -0.16 7.15
CA VAL A 143 -9.52 -1.37 6.65
C VAL A 143 -8.20 -1.60 7.36
N VAL A 144 -7.31 -0.60 7.35
CA VAL A 144 -5.94 -0.80 7.88
C VAL A 144 -5.95 -0.98 9.39
N LEU A 145 -6.63 -0.10 10.13
CA LEU A 145 -6.69 -0.20 11.59
C LEU A 145 -7.31 -1.51 12.07
N PRO A 146 -8.50 -1.94 11.61
CA PRO A 146 -9.08 -3.22 12.03
C PRO A 146 -8.20 -4.41 11.70
N VAL A 147 -7.58 -4.45 10.52
CA VAL A 147 -6.66 -5.54 10.15
C VAL A 147 -5.46 -5.59 11.08
N LEU A 148 -4.84 -4.43 11.40
CA LEU A 148 -3.72 -4.36 12.33
C LEU A 148 -4.14 -4.76 13.74
N THR A 149 -5.32 -4.34 14.20
CA THR A 149 -5.86 -4.71 15.51
C THR A 149 -6.12 -6.20 15.59
N VAL A 150 -6.84 -6.77 14.62
CA VAL A 150 -7.13 -8.22 14.56
C VAL A 150 -5.84 -9.03 14.49
N PHE A 151 -4.88 -8.62 13.65
CA PHE A 151 -3.59 -9.29 13.57
C PHE A 151 -2.84 -9.24 14.91
N THR A 152 -2.82 -8.08 15.57
CA THR A 152 -2.17 -7.91 16.88
C THR A 152 -2.85 -8.77 17.94
N VAL A 153 -4.18 -8.79 17.99
CA VAL A 153 -4.95 -9.61 18.93
C VAL A 153 -4.67 -11.10 18.70
N LEU A 154 -4.75 -11.57 17.45
CA LEU A 154 -4.44 -12.96 17.11
C LEU A 154 -3.03 -13.36 17.53
N ARG A 155 -2.04 -12.48 17.34
CA ARG A 155 -0.63 -12.74 17.69
C ARG A 155 -0.35 -12.88 19.19
N ASN A 156 -1.20 -12.27 20.02
CA ASN A 156 -1.04 -12.28 21.48
C ASN A 156 -2.02 -13.24 22.17
N LEU A 157 -2.92 -13.89 21.41
CA LEU A 157 -3.80 -14.95 21.91
C LEU A 157 -3.11 -16.33 21.83
N PRO A 158 -3.40 -17.26 22.76
CA PRO A 158 -2.80 -18.60 22.77
C PRO A 158 -3.10 -19.40 21.50
N VAL A 159 -4.24 -19.16 20.86
CA VAL A 159 -4.65 -19.80 19.59
C VAL A 159 -3.80 -19.33 18.39
N GLY A 160 -3.18 -18.15 18.49
CA GLY A 160 -2.32 -17.56 17.46
C GLY A 160 -0.83 -17.57 17.80
N ALA A 161 -0.41 -18.41 18.75
CA ALA A 161 1.00 -18.60 19.09
C ALA A 161 1.87 -18.98 17.87
N PHE A 162 1.29 -19.59 16.83
CA PHE A 162 1.98 -19.88 15.57
C PHE A 162 2.42 -18.63 14.78
N LEU A 163 1.87 -17.45 15.09
CA LEU A 163 2.27 -16.16 14.51
C LEU A 163 3.34 -15.45 15.35
N ALA A 164 3.58 -15.90 16.59
CA ALA A 164 4.66 -15.39 17.42
C ALA A 164 5.99 -16.02 16.96
N PRO A 165 7.01 -15.21 16.63
CA PRO A 165 8.26 -15.69 16.05
C PRO A 165 9.28 -16.15 17.09
#